data_AF-A0A3N4KW58-F1
#
_entry.id   AF-A0A3N4KW58-F1
#
_cell.length_a   1.000
_cell.length_b   1.000
_cell.length_c   1.000
_cell.angle_alpha   90.00
_cell.angle_beta   90.00
_cell.angle_gamma   90.00
#
_symmetry.space_group_name_H-M   'P 1'
#
loop_
_entity.id
_entity.type
_entity.pdbx_description
1 polymer ?
#
loop_
_entity_poly.entity_id
_entity_poly.type
_entity_poly.pdbx_seq_one_letter_code
_entity_poly.pdbx_strand_id
1 'polypeptide(L)' 'MCKEKGCLRKFKRPEHLRRHARTHTQERPYKCGVCGRPFSRSDNLKAHLRTHMKPGGRNQYVAGLQML' A
#
# COMPACT_ATOMS: atom_id res chain seq x y z
N MET A 1 4.39 19.81 -5.23
CA MET A 1 5.23 19.40 -6.38
C MET A 1 6.16 18.29 -5.92
N CYS A 2 6.39 17.26 -6.74
CA CYS A 2 7.42 16.24 -6.44
C CYS A 2 8.81 16.87 -6.50
N LYS A 3 9.68 16.52 -5.55
CA LYS A 3 11.03 17.09 -5.44
C LYS A 3 12.10 16.24 -6.09
N GLU A 4 11.75 15.06 -6.58
CA GLU A 4 12.72 14.19 -7.22
C GLU A 4 13.15 14.74 -8.58
N LYS A 5 14.46 14.68 -8.84
CA LYS A 5 15.05 15.09 -10.11
C LYS A 5 14.40 14.30 -11.26
N GLY A 6 13.92 15.01 -12.28
CA GLY A 6 13.23 14.41 -13.42
C GLY A 6 11.76 14.07 -13.21
N CYS A 7 11.19 14.30 -12.01
CA CYS A 7 9.77 14.06 -11.76
C CYS A 7 8.94 15.36 -11.69
N LEU A 8 8.13 15.61 -12.72
CA LEU A 8 7.32 16.83 -12.84
C LEU A 8 5.90 16.74 -12.25
N ARG A 9 5.60 15.68 -11.49
CA ARG A 9 4.25 15.46 -10.95
C ARG A 9 3.87 16.48 -9.87
N LYS A 10 2.72 17.14 -10.08
CA LYS A 10 2.08 18.06 -9.12
C LYS A 10 0.90 17.37 -8.44
N PHE A 11 0.73 17.63 -7.15
CA PHE A 11 -0.38 17.11 -6.36
C PHE A 11 -1.01 18.27 -5.60
N LYS A 12 -2.35 18.29 -5.57
CA LYS A 12 -3.13 19.27 -4.80
C LYS A 12 -3.07 19.01 -3.28
N ARG A 13 -2.81 17.76 -2.90
CA ARG A 13 -2.88 17.27 -1.53
C ARG A 13 -1.57 16.61 -1.10
N PRO A 14 -1.08 16.87 0.13
CA PRO A 14 0.21 16.38 0.60
C PRO A 14 0.25 14.85 0.71
N GLU A 15 -0.85 14.19 1.08
CA GLU A 15 -0.90 12.73 1.17
C GLU A 15 -0.71 12.05 -0.18
N HIS A 16 -1.17 12.67 -1.27
CA HIS A 16 -0.96 12.17 -2.62
C HIS A 16 0.50 12.31 -3.05
N LEU A 17 1.15 13.42 -2.70
CA LEU A 17 2.57 13.61 -2.93
C LEU A 17 3.40 12.58 -2.13
N ARG A 18 3.07 12.37 -0.85
CA ARG A 18 3.75 11.37 0.00
C ARG A 18 3.60 9.96 -0.55
N ARG A 19 2.39 9.58 -0.97
CA ARG A 19 2.14 8.28 -1.63
C ARG A 19 2.90 8.14 -2.94
N HIS A 20 2.96 9.21 -3.73
CA HIS A 20 3.70 9.21 -4.98
C HIS A 20 5.20 9.05 -4.77
N ALA A 21 5.80 9.69 -3.76
CA ALA A 21 7.23 9.56 -3.49
C ALA A 21 7.68 8.09 -3.30
N ARG A 22 6.78 7.21 -2.83
CA ARG A 22 7.04 5.76 -2.71
C ARG A 22 7.24 5.05 -4.05
N THR A 23 6.83 5.64 -5.17
CA THR A 23 7.10 5.08 -6.51
C THR A 23 8.57 5.19 -6.88
N HIS A 24 9.30 6.08 -6.21
CA HIS A 24 10.71 6.28 -6.46
C HIS A 24 11.59 5.52 -5.49
N THR A 25 11.23 5.54 -4.21
CA THR A 25 11.96 4.81 -3.16
C THR A 25 11.68 3.30 -3.15
N GLN A 26 10.65 2.85 -3.87
CA GLN A 26 10.15 1.46 -3.82
C GLN A 26 9.73 1.02 -2.40
N GLU A 27 9.49 1.96 -1.50
CA GLU A 27 9.07 1.67 -0.13
C GLU A 27 7.70 0.96 -0.12
N ARG A 28 7.66 -0.20 0.53
CA ARG A 28 6.46 -1.02 0.69
C ARG A 28 6.21 -1.34 2.16
N PRO A 29 5.69 -0.36 2.92
CA PRO A 29 5.57 -0.48 4.37
C PRO A 29 4.46 -1.43 4.79
N TYR A 30 3.56 -1.82 3.89
CA TYR A 30 2.47 -2.74 4.20
C TYR A 30 2.84 -4.14 3.73
N LYS A 31 2.75 -5.13 4.60
CA LYS A 31 3.00 -6.53 4.26
C LYS A 31 1.76 -7.38 4.50
N CYS A 32 1.54 -8.35 3.62
CA CYS A 32 0.51 -9.36 3.84
C CYS A 32 0.93 -10.30 4.96
N GLY A 33 0.13 -10.39 6.04
CA GLY A 33 0.39 -11.32 7.13
C GLY A 33 0.25 -12.80 6.73
N VAL A 34 -0.43 -13.10 5.62
CA VAL A 34 -0.66 -14.49 5.16
C VAL A 34 0.51 -15.00 4.31
N CYS A 35 0.94 -14.22 3.31
CA CYS A 35 1.96 -14.66 2.34
C CYS A 35 3.22 -13.78 2.31
N GLY A 36 3.34 -12.80 3.20
CA GLY A 36 4.50 -11.90 3.29
C GLY A 36 4.62 -10.88 2.15
N ARG A 37 3.74 -10.91 1.13
CA ARG A 37 3.84 -10.04 -0.05
C ARG A 37 3.76 -8.56 0.34
N PRO A 38 4.72 -7.71 -0.09
CA PRO A 38 4.76 -6.31 0.28
C PRO A 38 3.97 -5.41 -0.68
N PHE A 39 3.36 -4.35 -0.15
CA PHE A 39 2.53 -3.36 -0.84
C PHE A 39 2.92 -1.94 -0.44
N SER A 40 2.88 -1.01 -1.40
CA SER A 40 3.16 0.42 -1.17
C SER A 40 1.98 1.18 -0.55
N ARG A 41 0.78 0.59 -0.60
CA ARG A 41 -0.47 1.19 -0.12
C ARG A 41 -1.35 0.19 0.63
N SER A 42 -2.08 0.71 1.61
CA SER A 42 -3.00 -0.04 2.48
C SER A 42 -4.23 -0.59 1.75
N ASP A 43 -4.78 0.17 0.83
CA ASP A 43 -5.94 -0.23 0.01
C ASP A 43 -5.58 -1.36 -0.95
N ASN A 44 -4.38 -1.33 -1.52
CA ASN A 44 -3.86 -2.44 -2.33
C ASN A 44 -3.70 -3.72 -1.49
N LEU A 45 -3.17 -3.63 -0.27
CA LEU A 45 -3.10 -4.77 0.65
C LEU A 45 -4.51 -5.29 0.97
N LYS A 46 -5.46 -4.41 1.31
CA LYS A 46 -6.85 -4.79 1.59
C LYS A 46 -7.50 -5.50 0.39
N ALA A 47 -7.25 -5.02 -0.83
CA ALA A 47 -7.72 -5.68 -2.04
C ALA A 47 -7.07 -7.06 -2.22
N HIS A 48 -5.76 -7.17 -1.97
CA HIS A 48 -5.05 -8.43 -2.02
C HIS A 48 -5.55 -9.44 -0.98
N LEU A 49 -5.89 -9.02 0.24
CA LEU A 49 -6.38 -9.96 1.27
C LEU A 49 -7.66 -10.71 0.82
N ARG A 50 -8.45 -10.13 -0.09
CA ARG A 50 -9.60 -10.81 -0.70
C ARG A 50 -9.21 -12.01 -1.56
N THR A 51 -7.98 -12.05 -2.09
CA THR A 51 -7.49 -13.23 -2.84
C THR A 51 -7.18 -14.42 -1.95
N HIS A 52 -7.02 -14.21 -0.64
CA HIS A 52 -6.86 -15.28 0.34
C HIS A 52 -8.21 -15.77 0.90
N MET A 53 -9.29 -15.05 0.62
CA MET A 53 -10.64 -15.44 1.05
C MET A 53 -11.24 -16.41 0.02
N LYS A 54 -11.70 -17.57 0.50
CA LYS A 54 -12.62 -18.43 -0.25
C LYS A 54 -14.04 -17.84 -0.17
N PRO A 55 -14.90 -18.01 -1.19
CA PRO A 55 -16.28 -17.52 -1.14
C PRO A 55 -17.00 -18.06 0.11
N GLY A 56 -17.53 -17.18 0.96
CA GLY A 56 -18.31 -17.54 2.17
C GLY A 56 -17.56 -17.58 3.50
N GLY A 57 -16.25 -17.31 3.55
CA GLY A 57 -15.50 -17.24 4.81
C GLY A 57 -15.73 -15.93 5.58
N ARG A 58 -15.99 -16.00 6.89
CA ARG A 58 -16.05 -14.82 7.78
C ARG A 58 -14.72 -14.05 7.72
N ASN A 59 -14.83 -12.73 7.79
CA ASN A 59 -13.73 -11.76 7.78
C ASN A 59 -12.80 -11.94 9.00
N GLN A 60 -11.99 -12.99 9.02
CA GLN A 60 -11.05 -13.28 10.11
C GLN A 60 -9.62 -12.90 9.72
N TYR A 61 -9.43 -11.70 9.21
CA TYR A 61 -8.11 -11.06 9.30
C TYR A 61 -8.32 -9.57 9.53
N VAL A 62 -8.50 -9.22 10.82
CA VAL A 62 -8.06 -7.92 11.35
C VAL A 62 -6.53 -7.90 11.51
N ALA A 63 -5.79 -8.72 10.74
CA ALA A 63 -4.35 -8.77 10.76
C ALA A 63 -3.80 -7.46 10.19
N GLY A 64 -3.57 -6.54 11.12
CA GLY A 64 -2.69 -5.40 11.07
C GLY A 64 -2.38 -4.87 9.68
N LEU A 65 -2.85 -3.67 9.41
CA LEU A 65 -1.99 -2.70 8.74
C LEU A 65 -0.75 -2.48 9.62
N GLN A 66 0.14 -3.47 9.68
CA GLN A 66 1.42 -3.36 10.36
C GLN A 66 2.24 -2.44 9.47
N MET A 67 2.26 -1.16 9.84
CA MET A 67 3.31 -0.24 9.41
C MET A 67 4.58 -0.71 10.14
N LEU A 68 5.64 -1.01 9.39
CA LEU A 68 6.98 -1.14 9.97
C LEU A 68 7.53 0.24 10.32
#